data_AF-A0A936CZZ3-F1
#
_entry.id   AF-A0A936CZZ3-F1
#
_cell.length_a   1.000
_cell.length_b   1.000
_cell.length_c   1.000
_cell.angle_alpha   90.00
_cell.angle_beta   90.00
_cell.angle_gamma   90.00
#
_symmetry.space_group_name_H-M   'P 1'
#
loop_
_entity.id
_entity.type
_entity.pdbx_description
1 polymer ?
#
loop_
_entity_poly.entity_id
_entity_poly.type
_entity_poly.pdbx_seq_one_letter_code
_entity_poly.pdbx_strand_id
1 'polypeptide(L)'
;MPVPVLLAEVKEVAALVEAHAAPCEAHAGLASVDEALGPAFAARMRELAATVEETPPRRAPCFPAGVLREGPQVVTALIENLRHLVARTGTKRLVRVLEARIRAVGRPRNGEALAPALRTLVALRGRCAAPSAATGVLDRLVSRGKELIVMLEEALRARRQYAREVKGAPGARALAIEELERMMFAARAAARLAFLPHCRDLYRQMTSGHQRERQRVFRERKIARAAARPKALAALVGARVPTMQQRTG
;
A
#
# COMPACT_ATOMS: atom_id res chain seq x y z
N MET A 1 -1.44 7.08 10.48
CA MET A 1 -2.76 7.65 10.85
C MET A 1 -3.25 8.50 9.68
N PRO A 2 -4.55 8.60 9.36
CA PRO A 2 -5.00 9.55 8.34
C PRO A 2 -4.56 10.98 8.71
N VAL A 3 -4.06 11.76 7.75
CA VAL A 3 -3.48 13.10 8.04
C VAL A 3 -4.48 14.07 8.72
N PRO A 4 -5.77 14.11 8.35
CA PRO A 4 -6.73 14.95 9.06
C PRO A 4 -6.87 14.59 10.55
N VAL A 5 -6.82 13.29 10.87
CA VAL A 5 -6.87 12.81 12.25
C VAL A 5 -5.59 13.20 13.01
N LEU A 6 -4.43 13.08 12.36
CA LEU A 6 -3.16 13.52 12.91
C LEU A 6 -3.21 15.00 13.31
N LEU A 7 -3.68 15.86 12.41
CA LEU A 7 -3.69 17.31 12.64
C LEU A 7 -4.66 17.72 13.76
N ALA A 8 -5.81 17.07 13.87
CA ALA A 8 -6.72 17.27 14.98
C ALA A 8 -6.06 16.88 16.32
N GLU A 9 -5.43 15.71 16.39
CA GLU A 9 -4.71 15.26 17.58
C GLU A 9 -3.55 16.19 17.95
N VAL A 10 -2.81 16.68 16.96
CA VAL A 10 -1.70 17.62 17.18
C VAL A 10 -2.20 18.91 17.82
N LYS A 11 -3.34 19.45 17.38
CA LYS A 11 -3.93 20.67 17.95
C LYS A 11 -4.33 20.48 19.42
N GLU A 12 -4.97 19.35 19.74
CA GLU A 12 -5.33 18.98 21.12
C GLU A 12 -4.10 18.79 22.01
N VAL A 13 -3.12 18.01 21.53
CA VAL A 13 -1.88 17.75 22.28
C VAL A 13 -1.09 19.03 22.53
N ALA A 14 -0.96 19.91 21.53
CA ALA A 14 -0.27 21.18 21.69
C ALA A 14 -0.92 22.06 22.77
N ALA A 15 -2.26 22.12 22.81
CA ALA A 15 -2.99 22.85 23.84
C ALA A 15 -2.76 22.26 25.24
N LEU A 16 -2.76 20.93 25.38
CA LEU A 16 -2.48 20.25 26.64
C LEU A 16 -1.03 20.44 27.10
N VAL A 17 -0.06 20.40 26.19
CA VAL A 17 1.34 20.66 26.52
C VAL A 17 1.50 22.08 27.06
N GLU A 18 0.89 23.07 26.41
CA GLU A 18 0.96 24.47 26.85
C GLU A 18 0.31 24.69 28.21
N ALA A 19 -0.87 24.10 28.45
CA ALA A 19 -1.61 24.25 29.70
C ALA A 19 -0.94 23.54 30.89
N HIS A 20 -0.21 22.45 30.64
CA HIS A 20 0.36 21.58 31.67
C HIS A 20 1.89 21.50 31.64
N ALA A 21 2.53 22.51 31.03
CA ALA A 21 3.98 22.62 30.98
C ALA A 21 4.56 22.77 32.40
N ALA A 22 4.00 23.69 33.19
CA ALA A 22 4.44 23.98 34.55
C ALA A 22 3.78 23.05 35.61
N PRO A 23 4.41 22.90 36.79
CA PRO A 23 3.78 22.24 37.93
C PRO A 23 2.48 22.93 38.33
N CYS A 24 1.51 22.14 38.81
CA CYS A 24 0.28 22.64 39.44
C CYS A 24 -0.09 21.73 40.61
N GLU A 25 -1.18 22.04 41.31
CA GLU A 25 -1.64 21.26 42.47
C GLU A 25 -1.91 19.77 42.14
N ALA A 26 -2.22 19.46 40.88
CA ALA A 26 -2.57 18.10 40.45
C ALA A 26 -1.39 17.25 39.97
N HIS A 27 -0.28 17.86 39.52
CA HIS A 27 0.86 17.13 38.94
C HIS A 27 2.12 18.01 38.84
N ALA A 28 3.28 17.37 38.73
CA ALA A 28 4.57 18.04 38.58
C ALA A 28 4.76 18.80 37.25
N GLY A 29 3.85 18.64 36.28
CA GLY A 29 3.93 19.29 34.97
C GLY A 29 4.83 18.55 34.00
N LEU A 30 4.66 18.77 32.70
CA LEU A 30 5.43 18.06 31.67
C LEU A 30 6.91 18.48 31.66
N ALA A 31 7.21 19.74 31.97
CA ALA A 31 8.58 20.24 32.04
C ALA A 31 9.41 19.56 33.13
N SER A 32 8.77 18.97 34.15
CA SER A 32 9.47 18.18 35.18
C SER A 32 10.03 16.85 34.66
N VAL A 33 9.51 16.36 33.53
CA VAL A 33 9.97 15.13 32.87
C VAL A 33 10.90 15.45 31.72
N ASP A 34 10.58 16.50 30.95
CA ASP A 34 11.40 16.99 29.85
C ASP A 34 11.18 18.51 29.71
N GLU A 35 12.22 19.28 30.02
CA GLU A 35 12.19 20.76 30.01
C GLU A 35 11.83 21.33 28.63
N ALA A 36 12.01 20.57 27.55
CA ALA A 36 11.62 21.00 26.21
C ALA A 36 10.09 21.04 26.03
N LEU A 37 9.30 20.36 26.86
CA LEU A 37 7.84 20.26 26.75
C LEU A 37 7.12 21.49 27.36
N GLY A 38 7.31 22.63 26.70
CA GLY A 38 6.69 23.90 27.07
C GLY A 38 5.97 24.61 25.91
N PRO A 39 5.64 25.91 26.08
CA PRO A 39 4.93 26.69 25.06
C PRO A 39 5.65 26.73 23.70
N ALA A 40 6.98 26.75 23.68
CA ALA A 40 7.77 26.72 22.45
C ALA A 40 7.57 25.41 21.66
N PHE A 41 7.47 24.27 22.36
CA PHE A 41 7.18 22.98 21.75
C PHE A 41 5.76 22.93 21.17
N ALA A 42 4.77 23.43 21.92
CA ALA A 42 3.40 23.55 21.43
C ALA A 42 3.30 24.47 20.21
N ALA A 43 4.00 25.61 20.21
CA ALA A 43 4.07 26.52 19.07
C ALA A 43 4.68 25.83 17.84
N ARG A 44 5.78 25.08 18.02
CA ARG A 44 6.40 24.32 16.93
C ARG A 44 5.47 23.25 16.37
N MET A 45 4.71 22.55 17.21
CA MET A 45 3.69 21.60 16.74
C MET A 45 2.63 22.28 15.86
N ARG A 46 2.17 23.48 16.23
CA ARG A 46 1.19 24.23 15.43
C ARG A 46 1.76 24.72 14.10
N GLU A 47 3.01 25.19 14.10
CA GLU A 47 3.72 25.61 12.88
C GLU A 47 3.89 24.46 11.89
N LEU A 48 4.31 23.29 12.39
CA LEU A 48 4.43 22.08 11.57
C LEU A 48 3.05 21.63 11.06
N ALA A 49 2.00 21.72 11.88
CA ALA A 49 0.64 21.42 11.45
C ALA A 49 0.17 22.35 10.32
N ALA A 50 0.44 23.66 10.43
CA ALA A 50 0.16 24.63 9.38
C ALA A 50 0.94 24.31 8.10
N THR A 51 2.23 23.98 8.21
CA THR A 51 3.06 23.52 7.08
C THR A 51 2.42 22.31 6.37
N VAL A 52 1.88 21.37 7.13
CA VAL A 52 1.17 20.21 6.58
C VAL A 52 -0.18 20.60 5.98
N GLU A 53 -0.91 21.58 6.49
CA GLU A 53 -2.17 22.03 5.88
C GLU A 53 -1.91 22.76 4.55
N GLU A 54 -0.91 23.62 4.52
CA GLU A 54 -0.58 24.49 3.38
C GLU A 54 0.18 23.77 2.26
N THR A 55 1.02 22.79 2.60
CA THR A 55 1.84 22.09 1.59
C THR A 55 1.06 20.92 0.98
N PRO A 56 0.66 20.94 -0.30
CA PRO A 56 -0.09 19.83 -0.89
C PRO A 56 0.71 18.52 -0.89
N PRO A 57 0.03 17.36 -0.83
CA PRO A 57 0.72 16.08 -0.96
C PRO A 57 1.35 15.98 -2.35
N ARG A 58 2.62 15.59 -2.40
CA ARG A 58 3.23 15.19 -3.67
C ARG A 58 2.42 14.01 -4.23
N ARG A 59 2.02 14.11 -5.50
CA ARG A 59 1.24 13.07 -6.19
C ARG A 59 2.14 12.34 -7.18
N ALA A 60 2.08 11.01 -7.16
CA ALA A 60 2.76 10.21 -8.16
C ALA A 60 2.18 10.51 -9.56
N PRO A 61 3.00 10.48 -10.62
CA PRO A 61 2.52 10.59 -11.98
C PRO A 61 1.40 9.58 -12.27
N CYS A 62 0.31 10.05 -12.88
CA CYS A 62 -0.80 9.20 -13.29
C CYS A 62 -0.44 8.45 -14.58
N PHE A 63 -1.08 7.30 -14.80
CA PHE A 63 -1.06 6.69 -16.13
C PHE A 63 -1.90 7.54 -17.09
N PRO A 64 -1.55 7.61 -18.38
CA PRO A 64 -2.38 8.30 -19.37
C PRO A 64 -3.81 7.72 -19.39
N ALA A 65 -4.83 8.58 -19.38
CA ALA A 65 -6.22 8.16 -19.26
C ALA A 65 -6.66 7.22 -20.40
N GLY A 66 -6.20 7.48 -21.63
CA GLY A 66 -6.47 6.61 -22.78
C GLY A 66 -5.91 5.20 -22.61
N VAL A 67 -4.71 5.08 -22.03
CA VAL A 67 -4.00 3.80 -21.88
C VAL A 67 -4.71 2.87 -20.89
N LEU A 68 -5.22 3.40 -19.77
CA LEU A 68 -5.95 2.58 -18.80
C LEU A 68 -7.35 2.16 -19.28
N ARG A 69 -7.96 2.95 -20.17
CA ARG A 69 -9.25 2.62 -20.78
C ARG A 69 -9.09 1.59 -21.89
N GLU A 70 -8.11 1.79 -22.75
CA GLU A 70 -7.90 1.01 -23.97
C GLU A 70 -7.10 -0.27 -23.73
N GLY A 71 -6.10 -0.24 -22.84
CA GLY A 71 -5.24 -1.37 -22.55
C GLY A 71 -6.00 -2.67 -22.23
N PRO A 72 -7.00 -2.66 -21.32
CA PRO A 72 -7.81 -3.85 -21.04
C PRO A 72 -8.59 -4.36 -22.25
N GLN A 73 -9.03 -3.45 -23.14
CA GLN A 73 -9.77 -3.79 -24.36
C GLN A 73 -8.84 -4.50 -25.36
N VAL A 74 -7.64 -3.95 -25.59
CA VAL A 74 -6.62 -4.55 -26.46
C VAL A 74 -6.17 -5.91 -25.92
N VAL A 75 -5.98 -6.03 -24.59
CA VAL A 75 -5.69 -7.31 -23.94
C VAL A 75 -6.80 -8.34 -24.21
N THR A 76 -8.07 -7.94 -24.06
CA THR A 76 -9.22 -8.83 -24.28
C THR A 76 -9.32 -9.25 -25.76
N ALA A 77 -9.19 -8.31 -26.69
CA ALA A 77 -9.23 -8.59 -28.12
C ALA A 77 -8.06 -9.48 -28.57
N LEU A 78 -6.86 -9.28 -28.04
CA LEU A 78 -5.71 -10.16 -28.30
C LEU A 78 -5.97 -11.58 -27.78
N ILE A 79 -6.52 -11.72 -26.57
CA ILE A 79 -6.90 -13.02 -26.00
C ILE A 79 -7.88 -13.77 -26.92
N GLU A 80 -8.93 -13.10 -27.38
CA GLU A 80 -9.96 -13.69 -28.23
C GLU A 80 -9.39 -14.12 -29.59
N ASN A 81 -8.67 -13.23 -30.26
CA ASN A 81 -8.07 -13.53 -31.57
C ASN A 81 -7.02 -14.65 -31.49
N LEU A 82 -6.20 -14.67 -30.42
CA LEU A 82 -5.22 -15.74 -30.22
C LEU A 82 -5.88 -17.10 -29.94
N ARG A 83 -7.00 -17.14 -29.21
CA ARG A 83 -7.81 -18.37 -29.03
C ARG A 83 -8.34 -18.90 -30.36
N HIS A 84 -8.89 -18.02 -31.19
CA HIS A 84 -9.38 -18.40 -32.51
C HIS A 84 -8.26 -18.94 -33.41
N LEU A 85 -7.09 -18.31 -33.40
CA LEU A 85 -5.94 -18.76 -34.17
C LEU A 85 -5.47 -20.16 -33.72
N VAL A 86 -5.41 -20.38 -32.41
CA VAL A 86 -5.02 -21.66 -31.83
C VAL A 86 -6.01 -22.78 -32.15
N ALA A 87 -7.32 -22.51 -32.10
CA ALA A 87 -8.35 -23.48 -32.49
C ALA A 87 -8.17 -23.97 -33.94
N ARG A 88 -7.67 -23.10 -34.84
CA ARG A 88 -7.44 -23.45 -36.26
C ARG A 88 -6.15 -24.23 -36.51
N THR A 89 -5.15 -24.13 -35.63
CA THR A 89 -3.83 -24.76 -35.80
C THR A 89 -3.74 -26.23 -35.36
N GLY A 90 -4.72 -26.75 -34.61
CA GLY A 90 -4.76 -28.17 -34.18
C GLY A 90 -3.65 -28.62 -33.20
N THR A 91 -2.63 -27.81 -32.95
CA THR A 91 -1.50 -28.17 -32.08
C THR A 91 -1.84 -28.10 -30.58
N LYS A 92 -2.24 -29.23 -29.98
CA LYS A 92 -2.61 -29.36 -28.55
C LYS A 92 -1.59 -28.76 -27.56
N ARG A 93 -0.29 -28.83 -27.85
CA ARG A 93 0.77 -28.25 -27.01
C ARG A 93 0.76 -26.72 -27.04
N LEU A 94 0.60 -26.14 -28.23
CA LEU A 94 0.53 -24.69 -28.43
C LEU A 94 -0.75 -24.12 -27.82
N VAL A 95 -1.85 -24.88 -27.94
CA VAL A 95 -3.14 -24.59 -27.27
C VAL A 95 -2.96 -24.47 -25.76
N ARG A 96 -2.36 -25.48 -25.11
CA ARG A 96 -2.16 -25.47 -23.64
C ARG A 96 -1.27 -24.32 -23.17
N VAL A 97 -0.18 -24.04 -23.89
CA VAL A 97 0.73 -22.93 -23.55
C VAL A 97 0.02 -21.59 -23.68
N LEU A 98 -0.75 -21.40 -24.76
CA LEU A 98 -1.50 -20.17 -25.01
C LEU A 98 -2.61 -19.97 -23.98
N GLU A 99 -3.40 -21.01 -23.69
CA GLU A 99 -4.45 -20.97 -22.68
C GLU A 99 -3.92 -20.68 -21.28
N ALA A 100 -2.82 -21.32 -20.87
CA ALA A 100 -2.21 -21.08 -19.56
C ALA A 100 -1.78 -19.62 -19.41
N ARG A 101 -1.19 -19.04 -20.46
CA ARG A 101 -0.77 -17.63 -20.47
C ARG A 101 -1.94 -16.66 -20.51
N ILE A 102 -2.98 -16.98 -21.27
CA ILE A 102 -4.22 -16.19 -21.33
C ILE A 102 -4.94 -16.19 -19.98
N ARG A 103 -5.05 -17.36 -19.32
CA ARG A 103 -5.67 -17.48 -17.99
C ARG A 103 -4.89 -16.66 -16.95
N ALA A 104 -3.56 -16.70 -16.98
CA ALA A 104 -2.71 -15.94 -16.07
C ALA A 104 -2.85 -14.41 -16.24
N VAL A 105 -3.20 -13.95 -17.44
CA VAL A 105 -3.34 -12.52 -17.77
C VAL A 105 -4.73 -11.97 -17.46
N GLY A 106 -5.73 -12.82 -17.18
CA GLY A 106 -7.16 -12.50 -17.09
C GLY A 106 -7.51 -11.13 -16.48
N ARG A 107 -7.55 -10.11 -17.34
CA ARG A 107 -8.01 -8.73 -17.11
C ARG A 107 -7.14 -7.92 -16.13
N PRO A 108 -5.97 -7.41 -16.57
CA PRO A 108 -5.23 -6.43 -15.78
C PRO A 108 -6.09 -5.16 -15.59
N ARG A 109 -6.35 -4.79 -14.34
CA ARG A 109 -7.18 -3.62 -13.98
C ARG A 109 -6.37 -2.38 -13.61
N ASN A 110 -5.05 -2.45 -13.66
CA ASN A 110 -4.16 -1.33 -13.38
C ASN A 110 -2.97 -1.29 -14.36
N GLY A 111 -2.36 -0.11 -14.51
CA GLY A 111 -1.27 0.13 -15.44
C GLY A 111 -0.04 -0.77 -15.19
N GLU A 112 0.21 -1.14 -13.94
CA GLU A 112 1.33 -2.01 -13.56
C GLU A 112 1.16 -3.45 -14.08
N ALA A 113 -0.07 -3.97 -14.09
CA ALA A 113 -0.37 -5.30 -14.63
C ALA A 113 -0.59 -5.28 -16.16
N LEU A 114 -0.96 -4.13 -16.74
CA LEU A 114 -1.25 -3.97 -18.16
C LEU A 114 -0.02 -4.18 -19.06
N ALA A 115 1.13 -3.61 -18.71
CA ALA A 115 2.34 -3.74 -19.53
C ALA A 115 2.85 -5.19 -19.64
N PRO A 116 2.98 -5.95 -18.53
CA PRO A 116 3.33 -7.37 -18.58
C PRO A 116 2.34 -8.22 -19.38
N ALA A 117 1.04 -7.93 -19.25
CA ALA A 117 -0.02 -8.60 -19.98
C ALA A 117 0.12 -8.41 -21.49
N LEU A 118 0.23 -7.15 -21.93
CA LEU A 118 0.41 -6.82 -23.35
C LEU A 118 1.69 -7.43 -23.91
N ARG A 119 2.82 -7.34 -23.19
CA ARG A 119 4.08 -7.98 -23.63
C ARG A 119 3.91 -9.48 -23.83
N THR A 120 3.24 -10.15 -22.89
CA THR A 120 3.01 -11.59 -22.97
C THR A 120 2.18 -11.94 -24.20
N LEU A 121 1.08 -11.23 -24.47
CA LEU A 121 0.20 -11.49 -25.60
C LEU A 121 0.85 -11.16 -26.94
N VAL A 122 1.59 -10.05 -27.04
CA VAL A 122 2.37 -9.68 -28.22
C VAL A 122 3.46 -10.72 -28.52
N ALA A 123 4.18 -11.19 -27.49
CA ALA A 123 5.20 -12.23 -27.64
C ALA A 123 4.59 -13.58 -28.05
N LEU A 124 3.40 -13.93 -27.53
CA LEU A 124 2.69 -15.15 -27.92
C LEU A 124 2.32 -15.13 -29.39
N ARG A 125 1.83 -14.00 -29.92
CA ARG A 125 1.60 -13.86 -31.36
C ARG A 125 2.86 -14.16 -32.17
N GLY A 126 4.02 -13.63 -31.76
CA GLY A 126 5.29 -13.88 -32.45
C GLY A 126 5.71 -15.36 -32.48
N ARG A 127 5.19 -16.17 -31.54
CA ARG A 127 5.42 -17.64 -31.49
C ARG A 127 4.36 -18.44 -32.25
N CYS A 128 3.21 -17.84 -32.55
CA CYS A 128 2.16 -18.44 -33.35
C CYS A 128 2.37 -18.09 -34.83
N ALA A 129 3.06 -18.95 -35.58
CA ALA A 129 3.15 -18.84 -37.04
C ALA A 129 1.85 -19.36 -37.68
N ALA A 130 1.12 -18.52 -38.41
CA ALA A 130 0.03 -18.96 -39.28
C ALA A 130 -0.04 -18.06 -40.54
N PRO A 131 -0.05 -18.65 -41.76
CA PRO A 131 -0.09 -17.92 -43.03
C PRO A 131 -1.54 -17.72 -43.51
N SER A 132 -2.29 -16.76 -42.99
CA SER A 132 -3.61 -16.43 -43.57
C SER A 132 -4.08 -15.00 -43.29
N ALA A 133 -5.01 -14.50 -44.13
CA ALA A 133 -5.57 -13.14 -44.16
C ALA A 133 -6.27 -12.64 -42.86
N ALA A 134 -6.51 -13.51 -41.87
CA ALA A 134 -6.95 -13.11 -40.52
C ALA A 134 -5.86 -12.34 -39.72
N THR A 135 -4.67 -12.20 -40.30
CA THR A 135 -3.50 -11.45 -39.83
C THR A 135 -3.78 -9.96 -39.66
N GLY A 136 -4.57 -9.32 -40.54
CA GLY A 136 -4.71 -7.85 -40.51
C GLY A 136 -5.30 -7.27 -39.21
N VAL A 137 -6.30 -7.93 -38.61
CA VAL A 137 -6.87 -7.48 -37.32
C VAL A 137 -5.90 -7.76 -36.16
N LEU A 138 -5.32 -8.97 -36.14
CA LEU A 138 -4.39 -9.37 -35.09
C LEU A 138 -3.10 -8.55 -35.11
N ASP A 139 -2.58 -8.23 -36.29
CA ASP A 139 -1.37 -7.44 -36.47
C ASP A 139 -1.61 -5.95 -36.12
N ARG A 140 -2.81 -5.42 -36.37
CA ARG A 140 -3.24 -4.11 -35.85
C ARG A 140 -3.30 -4.10 -34.33
N LEU A 141 -3.91 -5.12 -33.71
CA LEU A 141 -3.97 -5.25 -32.26
C LEU A 141 -2.57 -5.41 -31.62
N VAL A 142 -1.66 -6.12 -32.28
CA VAL A 142 -0.27 -6.28 -31.84
C VAL A 142 0.48 -4.95 -31.93
N SER A 143 0.32 -4.22 -33.03
CA SER A 143 0.93 -2.91 -33.22
C SER A 143 0.44 -1.94 -32.15
N ARG A 144 -0.88 -1.89 -31.92
CA ARG A 144 -1.46 -1.07 -30.85
C ARG A 144 -1.01 -1.51 -29.47
N GLY A 145 -0.89 -2.81 -29.23
CA GLY A 145 -0.36 -3.36 -27.99
C GLY A 145 1.08 -2.91 -27.72
N LYS A 146 1.94 -2.85 -28.75
CA LYS A 146 3.31 -2.32 -28.64
C LYS A 146 3.33 -0.84 -28.29
N GLU A 147 2.50 -0.02 -28.92
CA GLU A 147 2.37 1.41 -28.60
C GLU A 147 1.94 1.62 -27.14
N LEU A 148 0.94 0.86 -26.68
CA LEU A 148 0.47 0.88 -25.28
C LEU A 148 1.56 0.43 -24.30
N ILE A 149 2.39 -0.56 -24.65
CA ILE A 149 3.53 -0.97 -23.83
C ILE A 149 4.50 0.20 -23.64
N VAL A 150 4.86 0.91 -24.71
CA VAL A 150 5.79 2.06 -24.63
C VAL A 150 5.24 3.13 -23.68
N MET A 151 3.98 3.54 -23.87
CA MET A 151 3.35 4.55 -23.01
C MET A 151 3.26 4.09 -21.54
N LEU A 152 2.94 2.81 -21.29
CA LEU A 152 2.91 2.27 -19.93
C LEU A 152 4.30 2.21 -19.30
N GLU A 153 5.33 1.85 -20.07
CA GLU A 153 6.71 1.81 -19.58
C GLU A 153 7.23 3.18 -19.20
N GLU A 154 6.95 4.21 -20.00
CA GLU A 154 7.31 5.59 -19.71
C GLU A 154 6.63 6.06 -18.42
N ALA A 155 5.32 5.82 -18.28
CA ALA A 155 4.59 6.13 -17.06
C ALA A 155 5.14 5.36 -15.83
N LEU A 156 5.50 4.08 -16.00
CA LEU A 156 6.12 3.28 -14.94
C LEU A 156 7.52 3.80 -14.57
N ARG A 157 8.33 4.21 -15.54
CA ARG A 157 9.65 4.82 -15.31
C ARG A 157 9.50 6.12 -14.53
N ALA A 158 8.60 7.01 -14.97
CA ALA A 158 8.30 8.27 -14.27
C ALA A 158 7.83 8.02 -12.83
N ARG A 159 6.95 7.04 -12.59
CA ARG A 159 6.51 6.68 -11.23
C ARG A 159 7.64 6.10 -10.36
N ARG A 160 8.51 5.27 -10.92
CA ARG A 160 9.68 4.74 -10.20
C ARG A 160 10.68 5.84 -9.86
N GLN A 161 10.93 6.74 -10.80
CA GLN A 161 11.78 7.91 -10.58
C GLN A 161 11.19 8.80 -9.48
N TYR A 162 9.91 9.14 -9.59
CA TYR A 162 9.19 9.86 -8.54
C TYR A 162 9.31 9.16 -7.17
N ALA A 163 9.14 7.83 -7.11
CA ALA A 163 9.29 7.09 -5.86
C ALA A 163 10.71 7.16 -5.29
N ARG A 164 11.74 7.17 -6.15
CA ARG A 164 13.14 7.35 -5.73
C ARG A 164 13.39 8.77 -5.22
N GLU A 165 12.90 9.78 -5.91
CA GLU A 165 13.03 11.18 -5.54
C GLU A 165 12.31 11.48 -4.21
N VAL A 166 11.09 10.98 -4.03
CA VAL A 166 10.34 11.13 -2.78
C VAL A 166 11.02 10.39 -1.63
N LYS A 167 11.61 9.22 -1.87
CA LYS A 167 12.33 8.46 -0.85
C LYS A 167 13.69 9.07 -0.50
N GLY A 168 14.40 9.64 -1.49
CA GLY A 168 15.72 10.25 -1.31
C GLY A 168 15.68 11.68 -0.78
N ALA A 169 14.61 12.41 -1.05
CA ALA A 169 14.39 13.78 -0.61
C ALA A 169 12.91 13.97 -0.22
N PRO A 170 12.51 13.54 1.00
CA PRO A 170 11.15 13.76 1.49
C PRO A 170 10.82 15.25 1.45
N GLY A 171 9.64 15.58 0.92
CA GLY A 171 9.19 16.98 0.84
C GLY A 171 8.87 17.54 2.24
N ALA A 172 8.79 18.86 2.34
CA ALA A 172 8.49 19.58 3.59
C ALA A 172 7.27 19.01 4.33
N ARG A 173 6.19 18.67 3.60
CA ARG A 173 5.00 18.01 4.17
C ARG A 173 5.33 16.68 4.87
N ALA A 174 6.14 15.84 4.24
CA ALA A 174 6.46 14.51 4.78
C ALA A 174 7.36 14.62 6.02
N LEU A 175 8.36 15.50 5.96
CA LEU A 175 9.23 15.81 7.09
C LEU A 175 8.44 16.38 8.27
N ALA A 176 7.50 17.30 8.00
CA ALA A 176 6.66 17.88 9.04
C ALA A 176 5.73 16.84 9.68
N ILE A 177 5.15 15.91 8.90
CA ILE A 177 4.36 14.80 9.44
C ILE A 177 5.21 13.90 10.35
N GLU A 178 6.42 13.53 9.90
CA GLU A 178 7.32 12.66 10.67
C GLU A 178 7.77 13.33 11.98
N GLU A 179 8.06 14.63 11.93
CA GLU A 179 8.40 15.42 13.11
C GLU A 179 7.22 15.53 14.07
N LEU A 180 6.01 15.81 13.57
CA LEU A 180 4.79 15.81 14.38
C LEU A 180 4.53 14.46 15.07
N GLU A 181 4.74 13.35 14.36
CA GLU A 181 4.61 12.01 14.95
C GLU A 181 5.64 11.77 16.06
N ARG A 182 6.89 12.22 15.88
CA ARG A 182 7.94 12.16 16.92
C ARG A 182 7.62 13.03 18.12
N MET A 183 7.21 14.28 17.90
CA MET A 183 6.83 15.21 18.97
C MET A 183 5.63 14.69 19.78
N MET A 184 4.56 14.24 19.10
CA MET A 184 3.42 13.62 19.80
C MET A 184 3.83 12.40 20.63
N PHE A 185 4.77 11.60 20.13
CA PHE A 185 5.28 10.45 20.87
C PHE A 185 6.00 10.90 22.15
N ALA A 186 6.89 11.89 22.07
CA ALA A 186 7.59 12.46 23.22
C ALA A 186 6.61 13.04 24.26
N ALA A 187 5.68 13.89 23.83
CA ALA A 187 4.68 14.49 24.71
C ALA A 187 3.83 13.43 25.43
N ARG A 188 3.45 12.35 24.74
CA ARG A 188 2.69 11.24 25.33
C ARG A 188 3.52 10.40 26.30
N ALA A 189 4.80 10.18 25.99
CA ALA A 189 5.70 9.47 26.88
C ALA A 189 5.88 10.25 28.20
N ALA A 190 6.07 11.57 28.11
CA ALA A 190 6.16 12.43 29.29
C ALA A 190 4.84 12.49 30.06
N ALA A 191 3.70 12.64 29.37
CA ALA A 191 2.37 12.60 29.99
C ALA A 191 2.11 11.28 30.73
N ARG A 192 2.66 10.16 30.24
CA ARG A 192 2.57 8.88 30.95
C ARG A 192 3.29 8.90 32.30
N LEU A 193 4.38 9.66 32.42
CA LEU A 193 5.15 9.76 33.65
C LEU A 193 4.58 10.85 34.57
N ALA A 194 4.25 12.02 34.01
CA ALA A 194 3.76 13.17 34.76
C ALA A 194 2.28 13.03 35.19
N PHE A 195 1.42 12.43 34.36
CA PHE A 195 -0.03 12.44 34.61
C PHE A 195 -0.58 11.09 35.01
N LEU A 196 -0.14 9.97 34.42
CA LEU A 196 -0.76 8.67 34.70
C LEU A 196 -0.81 8.31 36.21
N PRO A 197 0.20 8.63 37.04
CA PRO A 197 0.15 8.35 38.47
C PRO A 197 -0.83 9.23 39.24
N HIS A 198 -1.14 10.43 38.74
CA HIS A 198 -1.83 11.49 39.50
C HIS A 198 -3.21 11.87 38.91
N CYS A 199 -3.34 11.89 37.59
CA CYS A 199 -4.55 12.23 36.85
C CYS A 199 -4.72 11.37 35.57
N ARG A 200 -5.43 10.25 35.70
CA ARG A 200 -5.65 9.30 34.59
C ARG A 200 -6.45 9.88 33.43
N ASP A 201 -7.37 10.80 33.70
CA ASP A 201 -8.22 11.38 32.66
C ASP A 201 -7.44 12.38 31.79
N LEU A 202 -6.52 13.14 32.38
CA LEU A 202 -5.59 13.99 31.63
C LEU A 202 -4.66 13.16 30.73
N TYR A 203 -4.13 12.05 31.24
CA TYR A 203 -3.38 11.09 30.41
C TYR A 203 -4.25 10.53 29.27
N ARG A 204 -5.52 10.21 29.53
CA ARG A 204 -6.46 9.74 28.50
C ARG A 204 -6.73 10.78 27.43
N GLN A 205 -6.80 12.08 27.78
CA GLN A 205 -6.95 13.16 26.81
C GLN A 205 -5.71 13.29 25.90
N MET A 206 -4.51 13.12 26.46
CA MET A 206 -3.26 13.05 25.68
C MET A 206 -3.17 11.83 24.73
N THR A 207 -3.91 10.76 25.04
CA THR A 207 -3.99 9.54 24.22
C THR A 207 -5.35 9.44 23.51
N SER A 208 -5.39 9.92 22.27
CA SER A 208 -6.62 10.00 21.45
C SER A 208 -7.42 8.69 21.36
N GLY A 209 -8.71 8.80 21.03
CA GLY A 209 -9.57 7.66 20.70
C GLY A 209 -9.04 6.83 19.53
N HIS A 210 -8.37 7.44 18.56
CA HIS A 210 -7.79 6.74 17.41
C HIS A 210 -6.60 5.83 17.80
N GLN A 211 -5.73 6.28 18.71
CA GLN A 211 -4.66 5.44 19.27
C GLN A 211 -5.21 4.29 20.11
N ARG A 212 -6.26 4.54 20.90
CA ARG A 212 -6.97 3.49 21.65
C ARG A 212 -7.57 2.44 20.71
N GLU A 213 -8.18 2.86 19.61
CA GLU A 213 -8.70 1.95 18.59
C GLU A 213 -7.58 1.21 17.85
N ARG A 214 -6.45 1.86 17.52
CA ARG A 214 -5.29 1.15 16.95
C ARG A 214 -4.72 0.11 17.90
N GLN A 215 -4.59 0.42 19.19
CA GLN A 215 -4.14 -0.54 20.20
C GLN A 215 -5.13 -1.68 20.37
N ARG A 216 -6.43 -1.40 20.33
CA ARG A 216 -7.49 -2.41 20.33
C ARG A 216 -7.39 -3.33 19.12
N VAL A 217 -7.38 -2.80 17.90
CA VAL A 217 -7.23 -3.57 16.65
C VAL A 217 -5.93 -4.37 16.65
N PHE A 218 -4.83 -3.81 17.15
CA PHE A 218 -3.57 -4.53 17.27
C PHE A 218 -3.66 -5.70 18.26
N ARG A 219 -4.27 -5.49 19.44
CA ARG A 219 -4.51 -6.54 20.44
C ARG A 219 -5.43 -7.62 19.87
N GLU A 220 -6.52 -7.25 19.21
CA GLU A 220 -7.45 -8.17 18.55
C GLU A 220 -6.74 -9.00 17.47
N ARG A 221 -5.91 -8.37 16.62
CA ARG A 221 -5.09 -9.09 15.63
C ARG A 221 -4.06 -10.03 16.28
N LYS A 222 -3.45 -9.61 17.39
CA LYS A 222 -2.50 -10.45 18.15
C LYS A 222 -3.19 -11.66 18.77
N ILE A 223 -4.37 -11.45 19.36
CA ILE A 223 -5.24 -12.50 19.91
C ILE A 223 -5.70 -13.45 18.79
N ALA A 224 -6.18 -12.93 17.65
CA ALA A 224 -6.60 -13.72 16.51
C ALA A 224 -5.44 -14.57 15.92
N ARG A 225 -4.22 -14.00 15.82
CA ARG A 225 -3.03 -14.74 15.41
C ARG A 225 -2.63 -15.82 16.42
N ALA A 226 -2.74 -15.53 17.71
CA ALA A 226 -2.49 -16.51 18.76
C ALA A 226 -3.52 -17.65 18.74
N ALA A 227 -4.79 -17.36 18.48
CA ALA A 227 -5.86 -18.34 18.33
C ALA A 227 -5.79 -19.16 17.02
N ALA A 228 -5.19 -18.61 15.96
CA ALA A 228 -5.00 -19.29 14.68
C ALA A 228 -3.76 -20.24 14.66
N ARG A 229 -2.79 -20.01 15.55
CA ARG A 229 -1.55 -20.83 15.63
C ARG A 229 -1.80 -22.32 15.89
N PRO A 230 -2.68 -22.73 16.83
CA PRO A 230 -2.99 -24.15 17.05
C PRO A 230 -3.66 -24.82 15.84
N LYS A 231 -4.55 -24.11 15.13
CA LYS A 231 -5.25 -24.62 13.93
C LYS A 231 -4.32 -24.80 12.74
N ALA A 232 -3.37 -23.88 12.54
CA ALA A 232 -2.35 -24.01 11.49
C ALA A 232 -1.37 -25.15 11.75
N LEU A 233 -0.98 -25.37 13.02
CA LEU A 233 -0.14 -26.49 13.43
C LEU A 233 -0.86 -27.83 13.28
N ALA A 234 -2.13 -27.93 13.67
CA ALA A 234 -2.94 -29.14 13.48
C ALA A 234 -3.14 -29.49 11.99
N ALA A 235 -3.33 -28.49 11.12
CA ALA A 235 -3.43 -28.71 9.68
C ALA A 235 -2.10 -29.16 9.03
N LEU A 236 -0.96 -28.69 9.56
CA LEU A 236 0.38 -29.12 9.13
C LEU A 236 0.73 -30.55 9.60
N VAL A 237 0.28 -30.94 10.79
CA VAL A 237 0.51 -32.29 11.34
C VAL A 237 -0.46 -33.32 10.72
N GLY A 238 -1.72 -32.94 10.47
CA GLY A 238 -2.71 -33.82 9.82
C GLY A 238 -2.44 -34.09 8.33
N ALA A 239 -1.62 -33.28 7.67
CA ALA A 239 -1.25 -33.46 6.25
C ALA A 239 -0.07 -34.42 6.03
N ARG A 240 0.55 -34.95 7.09
CA ARG A 240 1.65 -35.93 7.02
C ARG A 240 1.29 -37.24 7.72
N VAL A 241 0.32 -37.96 7.16
CA VAL A 241 0.26 -39.42 7.33
C VAL A 241 0.18 -40.03 5.94
N PRO A 242 1.30 -40.50 5.35
CA PRO A 242 1.22 -41.40 4.22
C PRO A 242 0.66 -42.72 4.75
N THR A 243 -0.54 -43.08 4.30
CA THR A 243 -1.09 -44.43 4.44
C THR A 243 -0.14 -45.40 3.75
N MET A 244 0.72 -46.08 4.53
CA MET A 244 1.38 -47.30 4.09
C MET A 244 0.29 -48.36 3.92
N GLN A 245 -0.15 -48.57 2.67
CA GLN A 245 -0.80 -49.82 2.28
C GLN A 245 0.20 -50.96 2.50
N GLN A 246 -0.06 -51.77 3.53
CA GLN A 246 0.58 -53.06 3.69
C GLN A 246 0.18 -53.93 2.50
N ARG A 247 1.17 -54.22 1.63
CA ARG A 247 1.17 -55.39 0.76
C ARG A 247 1.77 -56.55 1.55
N THR A 248 0.93 -57.44 1.99
CA THR A 248 1.21 -58.86 2.23
C THR A 248 0.10 -59.57 1.45
N GLY A 249 0.41 -60.36 0.43
CA GLY A 249 1.12 -61.63 0.56
C GLY A 249 0.03 -62.69 0.58
#